data_AF-A0A3B9KA55-F1
#
_entry.id   AF-A0A3B9KA55-F1
#
_cell.length_a   1.000
_cell.length_b   1.000
_cell.length_c   1.000
_cell.angle_alpha   90.00
_cell.angle_beta   90.00
_cell.angle_gamma   90.00
#
_symmetry.space_group_name_H-M   'P 1'
#
loop_
_entity.id
_entity.type
_entity.pdbx_description
1 polymer ?
#
loop_
_entity_poly.entity_id
_entity_poly.type
_entity_poly.pdbx_seq_one_letter_code
_entity_poly.pdbx_strand_id
1 'polypeptide(L)' 'MKAIRIDETGGPEVMHLEEIEIPTPKAGEVLIKVAAAGINYADLSQRQGAYLTRTHTPTTHTHFRAHEK' A
#
# COMPACT_ATOMS: atom_id res chain seq x y z
N MET A 1 -10.85 4.24 -7.85
CA MET A 1 -10.85 4.31 -6.37
C MET A 1 -9.74 5.23 -5.90
N LYS A 2 -9.93 5.93 -4.77
CA LYS A 2 -8.89 6.78 -4.18
C LYS A 2 -7.94 5.95 -3.33
N ALA A 3 -6.64 6.18 -3.45
CA ALA A 3 -5.60 5.50 -2.69
C ALA A 3 -4.43 6.44 -2.37
N ILE A 4 -3.76 6.22 -1.25
CA ILE A 4 -2.47 6.87 -0.97
C ILE A 4 -1.38 6.14 -1.74
N ARG A 5 -0.65 6.87 -2.58
CA ARG A 5 0.38 6.40 -3.49
C ARG A 5 1.74 6.93 -3.09
N ILE A 6 2.74 6.06 -3.26
CA ILE A 6 4.15 6.31 -2.95
C ILE A 6 4.94 5.79 -4.15
N ASP A 7 5.41 6.71 -5.00
CA ASP A 7 6.16 6.39 -6.22
C ASP A 7 7.67 6.28 -5.96
N GLU A 8 8.15 6.89 -4.88
CA GLU A 8 9.52 6.80 -4.38
C GLU A 8 9.55 6.81 -2.84
N THR A 9 10.60 6.27 -2.26
CA THR A 9 10.81 6.26 -0.80
C THR A 9 11.30 7.62 -0.32
N GLY A 10 10.83 8.11 0.82
CA GLY A 10 11.26 9.43 1.31
C GLY A 10 10.64 9.85 2.64
N GLY A 11 10.49 11.16 2.85
CA GLY A 11 9.73 11.79 3.94
C GLY A 11 8.21 11.82 3.65
N PRO A 12 7.36 12.32 4.56
CA PRO A 12 5.91 12.23 4.42
C PRO A 12 5.38 12.82 3.10
N GLU A 13 6.11 13.75 2.51
CA GLU A 13 5.85 14.42 1.23
C GLU A 13 5.72 13.48 0.02
N VAL A 14 6.27 12.25 0.11
CA VAL A 14 6.15 11.26 -0.98
C VAL A 14 4.77 10.62 -1.05
N MET A 15 3.94 10.79 -0.01
CA MET A 15 2.56 10.28 0.01
C MET A 15 1.61 11.29 -0.63
N HIS A 16 0.91 10.86 -1.67
CA HIS A 16 -0.13 11.66 -2.30
C HIS A 16 -1.39 10.83 -2.54
N LEU A 17 -2.54 11.51 -2.57
CA LEU A 17 -3.82 10.88 -2.88
C LEU A 17 -3.98 10.84 -4.40
N GLU A 18 -4.16 9.65 -4.94
CA GLU A 18 -4.39 9.43 -6.37
C GLU A 18 -5.71 8.69 -6.60
N GLU A 19 -6.36 8.94 -7.72
CA GLU A 19 -7.48 8.12 -8.20
C GLU A 19 -6.96 7.08 -9.20
N ILE A 20 -7.07 5.81 -8.83
CA ILE A 20 -6.57 4.67 -9.61
C ILE A 20 -7.71 3.74 -10.02
N GLU A 21 -7.50 2.87 -11.00
CA GLU A 21 -8.50 1.86 -11.37
C GLU A 21 -8.80 0.89 -10.22
N ILE A 22 -10.03 0.38 -10.16
CA ILE A 22 -10.38 -0.68 -9.20
C ILE A 22 -9.78 -1.99 -9.73
N PRO A 23 -8.95 -2.70 -8.94
CA PRO A 23 -8.32 -3.92 -9.42
C PRO A 23 -9.35 -5.05 -9.59
N THR A 24 -9.16 -5.86 -10.63
CA THR A 24 -9.93 -7.10 -10.85
C THR A 24 -9.21 -8.27 -10.16
N PRO A 25 -9.83 -8.96 -9.19
CA PRO A 25 -9.21 -10.08 -8.50
C PRO A 25 -8.98 -11.26 -9.45
N LYS A 26 -7.86 -11.96 -9.29
CA LYS A 26 -7.54 -13.23 -9.98
C LYS A 26 -8.08 -14.43 -9.21
N ALA A 27 -7.89 -15.62 -9.77
CA ALA A 27 -8.21 -16.87 -9.06
C ALA A 27 -7.43 -16.94 -7.74
N GLY A 28 -8.15 -17.16 -6.64
CA GLY A 28 -7.59 -17.17 -5.28
C GLY A 28 -7.51 -15.79 -4.59
N GLU A 29 -7.94 -14.70 -5.24
CA GLU A 29 -7.94 -13.37 -4.65
C GLU A 29 -9.37 -12.90 -4.34
N VAL A 30 -9.49 -11.97 -3.38
CA VAL A 30 -10.75 -11.29 -3.05
C VAL A 30 -10.61 -9.78 -3.17
N LEU A 31 -11.66 -9.11 -3.64
CA LEU A 31 -11.75 -7.66 -3.67
C LEU A 31 -12.51 -7.15 -2.45
N ILE A 32 -11.83 -6.40 -1.58
CA ILE A 32 -12.40 -5.87 -0.34
C ILE A 32 -12.68 -4.38 -0.49
N LYS A 33 -13.93 -3.97 -0.24
CA LYS A 33 -14.26 -2.55 -0.05
C LYS A 33 -13.84 -2.12 1.35
N VAL A 34 -12.69 -1.45 1.45
CA VAL A 34 -12.12 -0.98 2.72
C VAL A 34 -13.00 0.13 3.30
N ALA A 35 -13.58 -0.10 4.48
CA ALA A 35 -14.34 0.91 5.23
C ALA A 35 -13.45 1.74 6.16
N ALA A 36 -12.37 1.14 6.68
CA ALA A 36 -11.35 1.78 7.49
C ALA A 36 -10.01 1.05 7.33
N ALA A 37 -8.90 1.77 7.48
CA ALA A 37 -7.55 1.21 7.50
C ALA A 37 -6.84 1.65 8.79
N GLY A 38 -6.11 0.73 9.41
CA GLY A 38 -5.28 1.03 10.58
C GLY A 38 -3.94 1.61 10.18
N ILE A 39 -3.40 2.51 11.01
CA ILE A 39 -2.03 3.04 10.87
C ILE A 39 -1.12 2.33 11.87
N ASN A 40 0.01 1.83 11.39
CA ASN A 40 1.01 1.12 12.18
C ASN A 40 2.31 1.92 12.21
N TYR A 41 3.13 1.77 13.25
CA TYR A 41 4.43 2.45 13.29
C TYR A 41 5.38 1.97 12.17
N ALA A 42 5.28 0.70 11.78
CA ALA A 42 6.06 0.09 10.69
C ALA A 42 5.90 0.82 9.35
N ASP A 43 4.77 1.48 9.13
CA ASP A 43 4.48 2.26 7.94
C ASP A 43 5.51 3.37 7.69
N LEU A 44 6.06 3.95 8.76
CA LEU A 44 7.11 4.97 8.66
C LEU A 44 8.37 4.39 8.01
N SER A 45 8.84 3.26 8.54
CA SER A 45 10.04 2.58 8.05
C SER A 45 9.88 2.13 6.60
N GLN A 46 8.67 1.71 6.22
CA GLN A 46 8.41 1.27 4.86
C GLN A 46 8.34 2.43 3.87
N ARG A 47 7.64 3.51 4.22
CA ARG A 47 7.60 4.74 3.42
C ARG A 47 9.01 5.31 3.18
N GLN A 48 9.89 5.19 4.19
CA GLN A 48 11.29 5.59 4.11
C GLN A 48 12.19 4.59 3.37
N GLY A 49 11.68 3.42 2.98
CA GLY A 49 12.46 2.38 2.31
C GLY A 49 13.40 1.58 3.22
N ALA A 50 13.30 1.77 4.54
CA ALA A 50 14.17 1.16 5.56
C ALA A 50 13.57 -0.09 6.22
N TYR A 51 12.40 -0.55 5.77
CA TYR A 51 11.75 -1.75 6.31
C TYR A 51 12.49 -3.02 5.89
N LEU A 52 12.24 -4.15 6.57
CA LEU A 52 13.00 -5.42 6.52
C LEU A 52 13.43 -5.90 5.13
N THR A 53 12.66 -5.56 4.09
CA THR A 53 12.97 -5.82 2.69
C THR A 53 12.82 -4.55 1.86
N ARG A 54 13.51 -4.50 0.72
CA ARG A 54 13.38 -3.40 -0.24
C ARG A 54 11.91 -3.12 -0.55
N THR A 55 11.50 -1.87 -0.41
CA THR A 55 10.17 -1.42 -0.79
C THR A 55 10.11 -1.29 -2.30
N HIS A 56 9.16 -1.98 -2.94
CA HIS A 56 8.90 -1.85 -4.36
C HIS A 56 7.94 -0.69 -4.58
N THR A 57 8.33 0.25 -5.43
CA THR A 57 7.48 1.37 -5.85
C THR A 57 7.08 1.22 -7.33
N PRO A 58 5.92 1.77 -7.75
CA PRO A 58 4.94 2.46 -6.91
C PRO A 58 4.20 1.50 -5.98
N THR A 59 3.87 1.96 -4.76
CA THR A 59 3.09 1.18 -3.79
C THR A 59 1.89 1.96 -3.29
N THR A 60 0.90 1.23 -2.77
CA THR A 60 -0.23 1.81 -2.05
C THR A 60 -0.07 1.53 -0.56
N HIS A 61 -0.46 2.50 0.27
CA HIS A 61 -0.31 2.39 1.71
C HIS A 61 -1.43 1.56 2.36
N THR A 62 -1.65 0.35 1.84
CA THR A 62 -2.59 -0.62 2.41
C THR A 62 -1.93 -2.00 2.43
N HIS A 63 -1.54 -2.44 3.62
CA HIS A 63 -0.94 -3.76 3.83
C HIS A 63 -2.00 -4.86 3.83
N PHE A 64 -2.53 -5.21 2.67
CA PHE A 64 -3.20 -6.49 2.46
C PHE A 64 -2.29 -7.38 1.62
N ARG A 65 -1.39 -8.11 2.28
CA ARG A 65 -0.79 -9.31 1.69
C ARG A 65 -1.60 -10.50 2.17
N ALA A 66 -2.57 -10.94 1.37
CA ALA A 66 -3.16 -12.26 1.56
C ALA A 66 -2.09 -13.28 1.16
N HIS A 67 -1.39 -13.83 2.15
CA HIS A 67 -0.67 -15.08 1.99
C HIS A 67 -1.64 -16.19 2.38
N GLU A 68 -2.25 -16.84 1.39
CA GLU A 68 -2.80 -18.17 1.62
C GLU A 68 -1.64 -19.19 1.66
N LYS A 69 -1.79 -20.19 2.52
CA LYS A 69 -0.86 -21.33 2.62
C LYS A 69 -0.91 -22.21 1.38
#